data_AF-A0A838H6M6-F1
#
_entry.id   AF-A0A838H6M6-F1
#
_cell.length_a   1.000
_cell.length_b   1.000
_cell.length_c   1.000
_cell.angle_alpha   90.00
_cell.angle_beta   90.00
_cell.angle_gamma   90.00
#
_symmetry.space_group_name_H-M   'P 1'
#
loop_
_entity.id
_entity.type
_entity.pdbx_description
1 polymer ?
#
loop_
_entity_poly.entity_id
_entity_poly.type
_entity_poly.pdbx_seq_one_letter_code
_entity_poly.pdbx_strand_id
1 'polypeptide(L)'
;MSVTATLIDLRSDTVTRPTPEMRRAMASAEVGDDVYGEDPTVVRLQERTAELFGREAALLCPSGVMCNQLWLRVLARPGTEVVVEADAHLVNYEGGAGALLGGVQFRTVGAHDGLLTAADVAGAVRGDHFPLTPTSLVCVEQTTNRRGGTVYPLAQLQAIREVCQEADLALYMDGARVFNAAVASGTALDAYGSAVDGLMCCMSKSLGAPVGSLMVGDADAVAEALVWRRRYGGAMRQAGVIAAAGLVALQR
;
A
#
# COMPACT_ATOMS: atom_id res chain seq x y z
N MET A 1 -4.58 -31.71 -34.56
CA MET A 1 -3.75 -30.79 -33.77
C MET A 1 -4.68 -29.95 -32.91
N SER A 2 -4.72 -30.21 -31.60
CA SER A 2 -5.51 -29.39 -30.68
C SER A 2 -4.82 -28.06 -30.53
N VAL A 3 -5.39 -27.01 -31.13
CA VAL A 3 -5.02 -25.63 -30.79
C VAL A 3 -5.52 -25.45 -29.36
N THR A 4 -4.66 -25.68 -28.38
CA THR A 4 -4.92 -25.23 -27.01
C THR A 4 -5.03 -23.71 -27.09
N ALA A 5 -6.26 -23.20 -27.11
CA ALA A 5 -6.51 -21.77 -27.11
C ALA A 5 -5.79 -21.17 -25.90
N THR A 6 -4.80 -20.32 -26.15
CA THR A 6 -4.15 -19.54 -25.11
C THR A 6 -5.21 -18.62 -24.52
N LEU A 7 -5.60 -18.86 -23.27
CA LEU A 7 -6.56 -18.02 -22.57
C LEU A 7 -5.95 -16.63 -22.37
N ILE A 8 -6.55 -15.61 -23.00
CA ILE A 8 -6.20 -14.21 -22.82
C ILE A 8 -7.09 -13.66 -21.70
N ASP A 9 -6.51 -13.42 -20.53
CA ASP A 9 -7.22 -12.91 -19.36
C ASP A 9 -6.84 -11.44 -19.08
N LEU A 10 -7.73 -10.51 -19.46
CA LEU A 10 -7.55 -9.06 -19.30
C LEU A 10 -8.40 -8.48 -18.16
N ARG A 11 -8.93 -9.32 -17.25
CA ARG A 11 -9.81 -8.85 -16.17
C ARG A 11 -9.06 -8.00 -15.15
N SER A 12 -7.84 -8.39 -14.82
CA SER A 12 -6.99 -7.71 -13.84
C SER A 12 -5.57 -8.30 -13.89
N ASP A 13 -4.57 -7.52 -13.48
CA ASP A 13 -3.21 -7.99 -13.19
C ASP A 13 -3.13 -8.89 -11.94
N THR A 14 -4.22 -9.06 -11.19
CA THR A 14 -4.32 -10.04 -10.09
C THR A 14 -4.39 -11.49 -10.58
N VAL A 15 -4.64 -11.74 -11.88
CA VAL A 15 -4.73 -13.10 -12.46
C VAL A 15 -3.36 -13.69 -12.82
N THR A 16 -2.27 -12.95 -12.57
CA THR A 16 -0.90 -13.41 -12.76
C THR A 16 -0.65 -14.70 -11.97
N ARG A 17 0.23 -15.55 -12.50
CA ARG A 17 0.59 -16.83 -11.87
C ARG A 17 2.09 -16.87 -11.61
N PRO A 18 2.54 -17.50 -10.50
CA PRO A 18 3.96 -17.61 -10.21
C PRO A 18 4.71 -18.26 -11.36
N THR A 19 5.79 -17.60 -11.77
CA THR A 19 6.73 -18.13 -12.77
C THR A 19 7.45 -19.38 -12.25
N PRO A 20 8.07 -20.20 -13.12
CA PRO A 20 8.85 -21.36 -12.67
C PRO A 20 9.95 -21.01 -11.66
N GLU A 21 10.58 -19.84 -11.81
CA GLU A 21 11.59 -19.34 -10.88
C GLU A 21 10.98 -19.03 -9.50
N MET A 22 9.88 -18.28 -9.45
CA MET A 22 9.14 -18.03 -8.20
C MET A 22 8.73 -19.35 -7.54
N ARG A 23 8.22 -20.31 -8.31
CA ARG A 23 7.82 -21.63 -7.78
C ARG A 23 8.99 -22.36 -7.13
N ARG A 24 10.17 -22.35 -7.74
CA ARG A 24 11.38 -22.93 -7.16
C ARG A 24 11.80 -22.20 -5.89
N ALA A 25 11.83 -20.86 -5.93
CA ALA A 25 12.20 -20.05 -4.77
C ALA A 25 11.27 -20.29 -3.57
N MET A 26 9.95 -20.35 -3.79
CA MET A 26 8.99 -20.70 -2.73
C MET A 26 9.21 -22.11 -2.18
N ALA A 27 9.48 -23.09 -3.04
CA ALA A 27 9.68 -24.48 -2.62
C ALA A 27 10.98 -24.70 -1.83
N SER A 28 12.01 -23.88 -2.08
CA SER A 28 13.31 -23.96 -1.40
C SER A 28 13.52 -22.88 -0.34
N ALA A 29 12.48 -22.13 0.03
CA ALA A 29 12.61 -21.03 0.98
C ALA A 29 13.01 -21.55 2.37
N GLU A 30 13.99 -20.90 2.99
CA GLU A 30 14.26 -21.07 4.42
C GLU A 30 13.18 -20.34 5.21
N VAL A 31 12.55 -21.01 6.17
CA VAL A 31 11.38 -20.50 6.89
C VAL A 31 11.54 -20.65 8.40
N GLY A 32 10.79 -19.84 9.13
CA GLY A 32 10.72 -19.87 10.58
C GLY A 32 9.34 -19.44 11.05
N ASP A 33 9.20 -19.06 12.32
CA ASP A 33 7.95 -18.49 12.82
C ASP A 33 7.99 -16.96 12.74
N ASP A 34 7.27 -16.38 11.78
CA ASP A 34 7.17 -14.92 11.59
C ASP A 34 6.59 -14.19 12.83
N VAL A 35 5.81 -14.86 13.69
CA VAL A 35 5.31 -14.22 14.92
C VAL A 35 6.41 -13.99 15.94
N TYR A 36 7.43 -14.85 15.95
CA TYR A 36 8.61 -14.68 16.78
C TYR A 36 9.72 -13.87 16.09
N GLY A 37 9.50 -13.43 14.83
CA GLY A 37 10.51 -12.75 14.04
C GLY A 37 11.63 -13.68 13.55
N GLU A 38 11.35 -14.99 13.48
CA GLU A 38 12.36 -16.01 13.19
C GLU A 38 12.32 -16.52 11.74
N ASP A 39 11.47 -15.96 10.87
CA ASP A 39 11.42 -16.34 9.46
C ASP A 39 12.43 -15.51 8.62
N PRO A 40 13.60 -16.09 8.25
CA PRO A 40 14.66 -15.32 7.62
C PRO A 40 14.28 -14.84 6.22
N THR A 41 13.38 -15.53 5.51
CA THR A 41 12.96 -15.11 4.18
C THR A 41 11.98 -13.94 4.25
N VAL A 42 11.11 -13.89 5.26
CA VAL A 42 10.27 -12.70 5.51
C VAL A 42 11.13 -11.50 5.87
N VAL A 43 12.11 -11.66 6.78
CA VAL A 43 13.03 -10.58 7.18
C VAL A 43 13.73 -9.98 5.97
N ARG A 44 14.35 -10.81 5.12
CA ARG A 44 15.03 -10.34 3.90
C ARG A 44 14.09 -9.59 2.94
N LEU A 45 12.84 -10.06 2.78
CA LEU A 45 11.87 -9.36 1.92
C LEU A 45 11.52 -7.98 2.48
N GLN A 46 11.29 -7.90 3.78
CA GLN A 46 10.94 -6.64 4.45
C GLN A 46 12.09 -5.64 4.37
N GLU A 47 13.31 -6.06 4.71
CA GLU A 47 14.52 -5.22 4.62
C GLU A 47 14.75 -4.71 3.20
N ARG A 48 14.69 -5.60 2.19
CA ARG A 48 14.87 -5.20 0.79
C ARG A 48 13.80 -4.22 0.33
N THR A 49 12.56 -4.40 0.77
CA THR A 49 11.46 -3.50 0.40
C THR A 49 11.66 -2.13 1.04
N ALA A 50 12.00 -2.08 2.33
CA ALA A 50 12.29 -0.83 3.02
C ALA A 50 13.43 -0.05 2.33
N GLU A 51 14.51 -0.76 1.98
CA GLU A 51 15.65 -0.20 1.23
C GLU A 51 15.23 0.42 -0.11
N LEU A 52 14.41 -0.29 -0.91
CA LEU A 52 13.95 0.20 -2.22
C LEU A 52 13.18 1.52 -2.14
N PHE A 53 12.41 1.72 -1.07
CA PHE A 53 11.64 2.95 -0.86
C PHE A 53 12.39 3.98 0.02
N GLY A 54 13.64 3.71 0.42
CA GLY A 54 14.38 4.60 1.32
C GLY A 54 13.67 4.82 2.66
N ARG A 55 12.98 3.80 3.18
CA ARG A 55 12.25 3.85 4.46
C ARG A 55 12.92 2.93 5.48
N GLU A 56 12.57 3.11 6.74
CA GLU A 56 13.23 2.44 7.85
C GLU A 56 12.80 0.98 7.99
N ALA A 57 11.52 0.68 7.73
CA ALA A 57 10.97 -0.66 7.93
C ALA A 57 9.87 -1.00 6.94
N ALA A 58 9.63 -2.30 6.79
CA ALA A 58 8.47 -2.83 6.08
C ALA A 58 7.86 -4.04 6.81
N LEU A 59 6.59 -4.31 6.54
CA LEU A 59 5.82 -5.38 7.17
C LEU A 59 5.01 -6.16 6.13
N LEU A 60 5.31 -7.45 6.00
CA LEU A 60 4.60 -8.35 5.10
C LEU A 60 3.18 -8.61 5.62
N CYS A 61 2.19 -8.39 4.78
CA CYS A 61 0.79 -8.69 5.03
C CYS A 61 0.22 -9.64 3.96
N PRO A 62 -0.83 -10.43 4.27
CA PRO A 62 -1.45 -11.32 3.30
C PRO A 62 -2.07 -10.61 2.08
N SER A 63 -2.49 -9.35 2.24
CA SER A 63 -3.16 -8.58 1.17
C SER A 63 -2.90 -7.08 1.27
N GLY A 64 -3.13 -6.38 0.16
CA GLY A 64 -3.08 -4.91 0.11
C GLY A 64 -4.15 -4.27 0.99
N VAL A 65 -5.35 -4.86 1.04
CA VAL A 65 -6.43 -4.43 1.94
C VAL A 65 -5.95 -4.43 3.39
N MET A 66 -5.24 -5.46 3.84
CA MET A 66 -4.71 -5.45 5.20
C MET A 66 -3.68 -4.34 5.40
N CYS A 67 -2.79 -4.08 4.45
CA CYS A 67 -1.84 -2.97 4.56
C CYS A 67 -2.56 -1.61 4.67
N ASN A 68 -3.57 -1.40 3.83
CA ASN A 68 -4.43 -0.22 3.87
C ASN A 68 -5.09 -0.05 5.24
N GLN A 69 -5.68 -1.11 5.78
CA GLN A 69 -6.32 -1.07 7.10
C GLN A 69 -5.32 -0.85 8.24
N LEU A 70 -4.08 -1.35 8.14
CA LEU A 70 -3.03 -1.06 9.11
C LEU A 70 -2.60 0.40 9.06
N TRP A 71 -2.43 0.98 7.88
CA TRP A 71 -2.09 2.40 7.74
C TRP A 71 -3.20 3.32 8.23
N LEU A 72 -4.46 3.03 7.90
CA LEU A 72 -5.60 3.75 8.48
C LEU A 72 -5.60 3.65 10.01
N ARG A 73 -5.25 2.48 10.55
CA ARG A 73 -5.24 2.27 11.99
C ARG A 73 -4.12 3.03 12.71
N VAL A 74 -2.94 3.12 12.09
CA VAL A 74 -1.75 3.75 12.67
C VAL A 74 -1.77 5.27 12.49
N LEU A 75 -2.19 5.77 11.31
CA LEU A 75 -2.11 7.19 10.99
C LEU A 75 -3.41 7.96 11.24
N ALA A 76 -4.58 7.32 11.11
CA ALA A 76 -5.84 7.99 11.34
C ALA A 76 -6.34 7.79 12.76
N ARG A 77 -6.99 8.83 13.31
CA ARG A 77 -7.59 8.79 14.64
C ARG A 77 -9.05 8.32 14.54
N PRO A 78 -9.49 7.29 15.30
CA PRO A 78 -10.91 6.93 15.34
C PRO A 78 -11.81 8.13 15.71
N GLY A 79 -12.97 8.25 15.07
CA GLY A 79 -13.90 9.36 15.24
C GLY A 79 -13.58 10.61 14.40
N THR A 80 -12.60 10.53 13.49
CA THR A 80 -12.21 11.62 12.60
C THR A 80 -12.48 11.28 11.13
N GLU A 81 -12.15 12.20 10.21
CA GLU A 81 -12.24 11.96 8.77
C GLU A 81 -10.88 11.81 8.08
N VAL A 82 -10.88 11.02 7.01
CA VAL A 82 -9.76 10.81 6.09
C VAL A 82 -10.13 11.42 4.75
N VAL A 83 -9.32 12.36 4.26
CA VAL A 83 -9.49 12.95 2.92
C VAL A 83 -8.93 11.98 1.89
N VAL A 84 -9.73 11.64 0.88
CA VAL A 84 -9.36 10.66 -0.14
C VAL A 84 -10.11 10.93 -1.44
N GLU A 85 -9.57 10.49 -2.58
CA GLU A 85 -10.28 10.59 -3.86
C GLU A 85 -11.52 9.69 -3.88
N ALA A 86 -12.60 10.15 -4.51
CA ALA A 86 -13.92 9.52 -4.43
C ALA A 86 -13.99 8.08 -5.00
N ASP A 87 -13.15 7.78 -5.97
CA ASP A 87 -13.08 6.50 -6.66
C ASP A 87 -11.92 5.61 -6.16
N ALA A 88 -11.21 6.03 -5.11
CA ALA A 88 -10.10 5.28 -4.52
C ALA A 88 -10.53 3.90 -3.98
N HIS A 89 -9.57 3.00 -3.89
CA HIS A 89 -9.73 1.61 -3.47
C HIS A 89 -10.24 1.50 -2.03
N LEU A 90 -9.69 2.32 -1.14
CA LEU A 90 -10.11 2.46 0.26
C LEU A 90 -11.62 2.69 0.41
N VAL A 91 -12.21 3.44 -0.53
CA VAL A 91 -13.63 3.79 -0.53
C VAL A 91 -14.47 2.66 -1.14
N ASN A 92 -14.06 2.15 -2.30
CA ASN A 92 -14.93 1.34 -3.16
C ASN A 92 -14.76 -0.18 -3.01
N TYR A 93 -13.58 -0.65 -2.65
CA TYR A 93 -13.19 -2.06 -2.85
C TYR A 93 -12.79 -2.79 -1.56
N GLU A 94 -13.00 -2.17 -0.41
CA GLU A 94 -12.63 -2.75 0.90
C GLU A 94 -13.83 -3.04 1.79
N GLY A 95 -15.02 -3.08 1.21
CA GLY A 95 -16.25 -3.48 1.91
C GLY A 95 -16.58 -2.58 3.11
N GLY A 96 -16.18 -1.31 3.07
CA GLY A 96 -16.38 -0.37 4.18
C GLY A 96 -15.48 -0.59 5.39
N ALA A 97 -14.39 -1.37 5.25
CA ALA A 97 -13.50 -1.72 6.34
C ALA A 97 -12.92 -0.52 7.10
N GLY A 98 -12.61 0.59 6.43
CA GLY A 98 -12.12 1.80 7.10
C GLY A 98 -13.08 2.33 8.17
N ALA A 99 -14.38 2.37 7.85
CA ALA A 99 -15.41 2.77 8.81
C ALA A 99 -15.61 1.69 9.89
N LEU A 100 -15.67 0.41 9.49
CA LEU A 100 -15.98 -0.69 10.40
C LEU A 100 -14.86 -0.99 11.41
N LEU A 101 -13.60 -0.99 10.97
CA LEU A 101 -12.43 -1.43 11.74
C LEU A 101 -11.58 -0.25 12.24
N GLY A 102 -11.45 0.79 11.41
CA GLY A 102 -10.70 2.00 11.75
C GLY A 102 -11.54 3.01 12.56
N GLY A 103 -12.87 2.94 12.45
CA GLY A 103 -13.76 3.92 13.08
C GLY A 103 -13.61 5.31 12.48
N VAL A 104 -13.25 5.40 11.19
CA VAL A 104 -13.03 6.67 10.48
C VAL A 104 -14.09 6.91 9.42
N GLN A 105 -14.40 8.18 9.18
CA GLN A 105 -15.19 8.62 8.04
C GLN A 105 -14.29 8.89 6.84
N PHE A 106 -14.74 8.58 5.62
CA PHE A 106 -14.08 9.09 4.41
C PHE A 106 -14.73 10.39 3.97
N ARG A 107 -13.92 11.43 3.82
CA ARG A 107 -14.28 12.64 3.09
C ARG A 107 -13.77 12.53 1.67
N THR A 108 -14.66 12.14 0.77
CA THR A 108 -14.33 11.94 -0.63
C THR A 108 -14.26 13.25 -1.38
N VAL A 109 -13.25 13.38 -2.25
CA VAL A 109 -13.07 14.53 -3.14
C VAL A 109 -12.98 14.01 -4.57
N GLY A 110 -13.76 14.58 -5.48
CA GLY A 110 -13.67 14.24 -6.90
C GLY A 110 -12.44 14.92 -7.51
N ALA A 111 -11.66 14.17 -8.30
CA ALA A 111 -10.44 14.69 -8.90
C ALA A 111 -10.33 14.31 -10.39
N HIS A 112 -9.75 15.20 -11.19
CA HIS A 112 -9.44 14.91 -12.59
C HIS A 112 -8.43 13.77 -12.66
N ASP A 113 -8.73 12.74 -13.46
CA ASP A 113 -7.94 11.50 -13.56
C ASP A 113 -7.62 10.82 -12.21
N GLY A 114 -8.39 11.11 -11.15
CA GLY A 114 -8.16 10.55 -9.81
C GLY A 114 -6.95 11.17 -9.08
N LEU A 115 -6.41 12.26 -9.62
CA LEU A 115 -5.25 12.96 -9.09
C LEU A 115 -5.69 14.19 -8.29
N LEU A 116 -5.80 14.05 -6.97
CA LEU A 116 -5.99 15.17 -6.06
C LEU A 116 -4.87 16.18 -6.25
N THR A 117 -5.24 17.46 -6.27
CA THR A 117 -4.28 18.56 -6.21
C THR A 117 -4.05 19.01 -4.77
N ALA A 118 -2.97 19.75 -4.54
CA ALA A 118 -2.75 20.42 -3.25
C ALA A 118 -3.93 21.36 -2.89
N ALA A 119 -4.55 22.02 -3.88
CA ALA A 119 -5.73 22.86 -3.67
C ALA A 119 -6.96 22.04 -3.26
N ASP A 120 -7.17 20.87 -3.87
CA ASP A 120 -8.25 19.96 -3.50
C ASP A 120 -8.11 19.50 -2.04
N VAL A 121 -6.90 19.14 -1.63
CA VAL A 121 -6.59 18.73 -0.26
C VAL A 121 -6.78 19.90 0.71
N ALA A 122 -6.20 21.07 0.42
CA ALA A 122 -6.31 22.25 1.28
C ALA A 122 -7.78 22.69 1.48
N GLY A 123 -8.60 22.62 0.43
CA GLY A 123 -10.04 22.91 0.52
C GLY A 123 -10.86 21.83 1.26
N ALA A 124 -10.32 20.63 1.39
CA ALA A 124 -10.95 19.50 2.07
C ALA A 124 -10.55 19.36 3.55
N VAL A 125 -9.40 19.86 3.97
CA VAL A 125 -8.97 19.74 5.37
C VAL A 125 -9.91 20.49 6.33
N ARG A 126 -10.24 19.87 7.46
CA ARG A 126 -10.93 20.48 8.61
C ARG A 126 -10.05 20.43 9.85
N GLY A 127 -9.93 21.56 10.52
CA GLY A 127 -9.25 21.64 11.81
C GLY A 127 -10.02 20.98 12.95
N ASP A 128 -9.35 20.82 14.09
CA ASP A 128 -9.87 20.17 15.29
C ASP A 128 -10.57 21.17 16.22
N HIS A 129 -11.80 21.55 15.87
CA HIS A 129 -12.64 22.41 16.70
C HIS A 129 -14.13 22.14 16.48
N PHE A 130 -14.92 22.38 17.53
CA PHE A 130 -16.38 22.26 17.48
C PHE A 130 -16.98 23.25 16.47
N PRO A 131 -17.96 22.86 15.63
CA PRO A 131 -18.66 21.57 15.56
C PRO A 131 -18.14 20.64 14.45
N LEU A 132 -16.90 20.80 13.98
CA LEU A 132 -16.37 20.07 12.84
C LEU A 132 -15.93 18.64 13.22
N THR A 133 -16.07 17.72 12.27
CA THR A 133 -15.30 16.47 12.29
C THR A 133 -13.89 16.78 11.80
N PRO A 134 -12.84 16.63 12.63
CA PRO A 134 -11.47 16.93 12.24
C PRO A 134 -10.97 15.96 11.17
N THR A 135 -10.11 16.46 10.28
CA THR A 135 -9.29 15.61 9.42
C THR A 135 -8.11 15.07 10.21
N SER A 136 -7.76 13.80 10.06
CA SER A 136 -6.54 13.21 10.67
C SER A 136 -5.56 12.60 9.66
N LEU A 137 -6.01 12.38 8.42
CA LEU A 137 -5.20 11.71 7.40
C LEU A 137 -5.63 12.17 6.00
N VAL A 138 -4.65 12.27 5.11
CA VAL A 138 -4.86 12.40 3.66
C VAL A 138 -4.34 11.13 2.98
N CYS A 139 -5.12 10.56 2.07
CA CYS A 139 -4.77 9.36 1.32
C CYS A 139 -4.75 9.60 -0.19
N VAL A 140 -3.70 9.12 -0.86
CA VAL A 140 -3.58 9.08 -2.32
C VAL A 140 -3.43 7.64 -2.81
N GLU A 141 -3.72 7.39 -4.08
CA GLU A 141 -3.60 6.07 -4.72
C GLU A 141 -2.65 6.14 -5.92
N GLN A 142 -1.60 5.31 -5.91
CA GLN A 142 -0.55 5.29 -6.93
C GLN A 142 -0.32 3.86 -7.44
N THR A 143 -0.66 3.53 -8.68
CA THR A 143 -1.43 4.32 -9.66
C THR A 143 -2.94 4.30 -9.36
N THR A 144 -3.69 5.27 -9.85
CA THR A 144 -5.16 5.32 -9.67
C THR A 144 -5.88 4.24 -10.49
N ASN A 145 -6.50 3.27 -9.81
CA ASN A 145 -7.11 2.07 -10.39
C ASN A 145 -8.30 2.41 -11.30
N ARG A 146 -9.23 3.26 -10.85
CA ARG A 146 -10.45 3.61 -11.59
C ARG A 146 -10.26 4.59 -12.74
N ARG A 147 -9.03 5.08 -12.93
CA ARG A 147 -8.68 6.05 -13.98
C ARG A 147 -7.67 5.47 -14.97
N GLY A 148 -7.61 4.14 -15.06
CA GLY A 148 -6.79 3.45 -16.06
C GLY A 148 -5.30 3.38 -15.71
N GLY A 149 -4.95 3.51 -14.42
CA GLY A 149 -3.56 3.47 -13.99
C GLY A 149 -2.82 4.79 -14.16
N THR A 150 -3.53 5.93 -14.12
CA THR A 150 -2.89 7.25 -14.09
C THR A 150 -1.86 7.35 -12.98
N VAL A 151 -0.73 7.97 -13.32
CA VAL A 151 0.40 8.16 -12.44
C VAL A 151 0.33 9.56 -11.84
N TYR A 152 0.36 9.68 -10.51
CA TYR A 152 0.65 10.96 -9.88
C TYR A 152 2.06 11.44 -10.27
N PRO A 153 2.21 12.66 -10.82
CA PRO A 153 3.51 13.30 -10.91
C PRO A 153 4.11 13.47 -9.51
N LEU A 154 5.42 13.22 -9.35
CA LEU A 154 6.09 13.35 -8.06
C LEU A 154 5.90 14.75 -7.45
N ALA A 155 6.01 15.80 -8.27
CA ALA A 155 5.79 17.19 -7.84
C ALA A 155 4.38 17.43 -7.27
N GLN A 156 3.37 16.71 -7.78
CA GLN A 156 2.00 16.82 -7.24
C GLN A 156 1.89 16.18 -5.85
N LEU A 157 2.56 15.05 -5.64
CA LEU A 157 2.64 14.39 -4.32
C LEU A 157 3.38 15.27 -3.31
N GLN A 158 4.49 15.89 -3.72
CA GLN A 158 5.26 16.81 -2.88
C GLN A 158 4.43 18.04 -2.48
N ALA A 159 3.70 18.64 -3.43
CA ALA A 159 2.80 19.76 -3.13
C ALA A 159 1.67 19.36 -2.18
N ILE A 160 1.14 18.13 -2.27
CA ILE A 160 0.16 17.62 -1.29
C ILE A 160 0.83 17.43 0.09
N ARG A 161 2.06 16.90 0.12
CA ARG A 161 2.82 16.72 1.37
C ARG A 161 3.03 18.04 2.09
N GLU A 162 3.35 19.12 1.38
CA GLU A 162 3.47 20.47 1.94
C GLU A 162 2.18 20.91 2.65
N VAL A 163 1.03 20.75 1.98
CA VAL A 163 -0.29 21.05 2.59
C VAL A 163 -0.55 20.20 3.84
N CYS A 164 -0.19 18.91 3.80
CA CYS A 164 -0.36 18.03 4.96
C CYS A 164 0.53 18.46 6.12
N GLN A 165 1.79 18.84 5.86
CA GLN A 165 2.72 19.33 6.87
C GLN A 165 2.26 20.65 7.51
N GLU A 166 1.76 21.60 6.71
CA GLU A 166 1.20 22.85 7.22
C GLU A 166 -0.02 22.63 8.12
N ALA A 167 -0.78 21.55 7.87
CA ALA A 167 -1.97 21.18 8.62
C ALA A 167 -1.71 20.17 9.77
N ASP A 168 -0.47 19.77 10.01
CA ASP A 168 -0.09 18.72 10.98
C ASP A 168 -0.83 17.37 10.73
N LEU A 169 -0.90 16.98 9.44
CA LEU A 169 -1.54 15.75 8.98
C LEU A 169 -0.51 14.81 8.34
N ALA A 170 -0.73 13.51 8.53
CA ALA A 170 -0.01 12.50 7.77
C ALA A 170 -0.55 12.37 6.33
N LEU A 171 0.33 12.02 5.40
CA LEU A 171 0.03 11.64 4.03
C LEU A 171 0.32 10.15 3.82
N TYR A 172 -0.70 9.40 3.43
CA TYR A 172 -0.63 7.97 3.13
C TYR A 172 -0.78 7.69 1.62
N MET A 173 -0.03 6.72 1.10
CA MET A 173 -0.16 6.22 -0.28
C MET A 173 -0.59 4.74 -0.34
N ASP A 174 -1.76 4.47 -0.91
CA ASP A 174 -2.07 3.16 -1.48
C ASP A 174 -1.24 2.98 -2.76
N GLY A 175 -0.06 2.38 -2.62
CA GLY A 175 0.90 2.13 -3.68
C GLY A 175 0.73 0.75 -4.31
N ALA A 176 -0.49 0.20 -4.40
CA ALA A 176 -0.73 -1.15 -4.93
C ALA A 176 -0.06 -1.42 -6.29
N ARG A 177 0.21 -0.37 -7.08
CA ARG A 177 0.91 -0.43 -8.37
C ARG A 177 2.03 0.61 -8.48
N VAL A 178 2.67 0.97 -7.38
CA VAL A 178 3.73 1.99 -7.37
C VAL A 178 4.93 1.63 -8.26
N PHE A 179 5.23 0.33 -8.43
CA PHE A 179 6.27 -0.12 -9.37
C PHE A 179 5.92 0.19 -10.83
N ASN A 180 4.64 0.10 -11.22
CA ASN A 180 4.19 0.52 -12.55
C ASN A 180 4.38 2.03 -12.74
N ALA A 181 4.07 2.82 -11.71
CA ALA A 181 4.28 4.27 -11.72
C ALA A 181 5.76 4.64 -11.86
N ALA A 182 6.65 3.98 -11.12
CA ALA A 182 8.09 4.17 -11.20
C ALA A 182 8.62 3.90 -12.61
N VAL A 183 8.24 2.76 -13.21
CA VAL A 183 8.64 2.43 -14.59
C VAL A 183 8.06 3.42 -15.60
N ALA A 184 6.78 3.79 -15.48
CA ALA A 184 6.12 4.67 -16.45
C ALA A 184 6.62 6.12 -16.39
N SER A 185 6.96 6.62 -15.20
CA SER A 185 7.41 8.01 -15.02
C SER A 185 8.93 8.17 -15.00
N GLY A 186 9.68 7.09 -14.81
CA GLY A 186 11.12 7.15 -14.53
C GLY A 186 11.46 7.66 -13.11
N THR A 187 10.47 7.81 -12.23
CA THR A 187 10.67 8.25 -10.84
C THR A 187 11.23 7.10 -10.01
N ALA A 188 12.28 7.38 -9.23
CA ALA A 188 12.85 6.39 -8.32
C ALA A 188 11.89 6.07 -7.15
N LEU A 189 11.94 4.83 -6.64
CA LEU A 189 11.03 4.37 -5.58
C LEU A 189 11.28 5.08 -4.24
N ASP A 190 12.52 5.42 -3.93
CA ASP A 190 12.89 6.22 -2.76
C ASP A 190 12.31 7.65 -2.80
N ALA A 191 12.21 8.24 -3.99
CA ALA A 191 11.54 9.52 -4.18
C ALA A 191 10.05 9.43 -3.82
N TYR A 192 9.35 8.36 -4.22
CA TYR A 192 7.98 8.10 -3.76
C TYR A 192 7.91 7.84 -2.26
N GLY A 193 8.84 7.07 -1.71
CA GLY A 193 8.90 6.81 -0.27
C GLY A 193 9.09 8.08 0.56
N SER A 194 9.94 9.00 0.10
CA SER A 194 10.18 10.29 0.78
C SER A 194 8.99 11.26 0.69
N ALA A 195 8.12 11.11 -0.32
CA ALA A 195 7.01 12.00 -0.56
C ALA A 195 5.84 11.79 0.43
N VAL A 196 5.80 10.69 1.18
CA VAL A 196 4.68 10.31 2.05
C VAL A 196 5.17 9.81 3.42
N ASP A 197 4.30 9.81 4.42
CA ASP A 197 4.62 9.31 5.77
C ASP A 197 4.55 7.76 5.81
N GLY A 198 3.66 7.17 5.01
CA GLY A 198 3.56 5.72 4.85
C GLY A 198 3.03 5.33 3.48
N LEU A 199 3.42 4.15 3.00
CA LEU A 199 2.89 3.57 1.78
C LEU A 199 2.71 2.06 1.90
N MET A 200 1.89 1.49 1.02
CA MET A 200 1.91 0.04 0.80
C MET A 200 2.21 -0.30 -0.65
N CYS A 201 2.83 -1.45 -0.90
CA CYS A 201 3.04 -1.95 -2.25
C CYS A 201 2.57 -3.41 -2.38
N CYS A 202 1.98 -3.76 -3.53
CA CYS A 202 1.38 -5.08 -3.73
C CYS A 202 2.33 -6.01 -4.53
N MET A 203 2.54 -7.23 -4.03
CA MET A 203 3.35 -8.25 -4.73
C MET A 203 2.48 -9.12 -5.66
N SER A 204 1.18 -9.25 -5.35
CA SER A 204 0.26 -10.16 -6.03
C SER A 204 -0.57 -9.51 -7.14
N LYS A 205 0.07 -8.64 -7.92
CA LYS A 205 -0.50 -7.97 -9.10
C LYS A 205 0.49 -8.09 -10.28
N SER A 206 0.92 -6.96 -10.83
CA SER A 206 1.90 -6.86 -11.92
C SER A 206 3.23 -7.54 -11.60
N LEU A 207 3.63 -7.58 -10.33
CA LEU A 207 4.83 -8.26 -9.84
C LEU A 207 4.75 -9.80 -9.87
N GLY A 208 3.55 -10.37 -9.98
CA GLY A 208 3.37 -11.81 -10.27
C GLY A 208 3.58 -12.78 -9.10
N ALA A 209 3.87 -12.30 -7.89
CA ALA A 209 3.87 -13.16 -6.70
C ALA A 209 2.44 -13.68 -6.43
N PRO A 210 2.24 -14.86 -5.82
CA PRO A 210 0.90 -15.41 -5.65
C PRO A 210 0.08 -14.70 -4.57
N VAL A 211 0.75 -14.19 -3.54
CA VAL A 211 0.15 -13.60 -2.33
C VAL A 211 1.09 -12.54 -1.81
N GLY A 212 0.54 -11.53 -1.14
CA GLY A 212 1.31 -10.64 -0.28
C GLY A 212 1.31 -9.19 -0.72
N SER A 213 1.44 -8.32 0.26
CA SER A 213 1.69 -6.89 0.11
C SER A 213 2.55 -6.43 1.29
N LEU A 214 3.25 -5.32 1.12
CA LEU A 214 4.13 -4.78 2.15
C LEU A 214 3.65 -3.40 2.55
N MET A 215 3.47 -3.20 3.84
CA MET A 215 3.36 -1.89 4.47
C MET A 215 4.78 -1.36 4.67
N VAL A 216 5.08 -0.10 4.32
CA VAL A 216 6.45 0.45 4.29
C VAL A 216 6.47 1.88 4.83
N GLY A 217 7.31 2.16 5.82
CA GLY A 217 7.38 3.47 6.48
C GLY A 217 8.38 3.52 7.64
N ASP A 218 8.14 4.41 8.59
CA ASP A 218 8.99 4.59 9.77
C ASP A 218 8.92 3.36 10.71
N ALA A 219 10.02 3.07 11.41
CA ALA A 219 10.17 1.84 12.19
C ALA A 219 9.12 1.75 13.32
N ASP A 220 8.84 2.86 14.00
CA ASP A 220 7.86 2.90 15.10
C ASP A 220 6.43 2.64 14.61
N ALA A 221 6.06 3.22 13.46
CA ALA A 221 4.75 2.98 12.83
C ALA A 221 4.59 1.53 12.39
N VAL A 222 5.64 0.92 11.84
CA VAL A 222 5.66 -0.49 11.45
C VAL A 222 5.59 -1.40 12.68
N ALA A 223 6.28 -1.07 13.77
CA ALA A 223 6.24 -1.81 15.02
C ALA A 223 4.83 -1.78 15.64
N GLU A 224 4.13 -0.64 15.60
CA GLU A 224 2.73 -0.57 16.01
C GLU A 224 1.83 -1.44 15.11
N ALA A 225 2.01 -1.34 13.80
CA ALA A 225 1.23 -2.12 12.85
C ALA A 225 1.43 -3.63 13.00
N LEU A 226 2.60 -4.10 13.42
CA LEU A 226 2.83 -5.52 13.71
C LEU A 226 1.83 -6.07 14.74
N VAL A 227 1.51 -5.27 15.78
CA VAL A 227 0.52 -5.62 16.80
C VAL A 227 -0.89 -5.69 16.20
N TRP A 228 -1.25 -4.71 15.36
CA TRP A 228 -2.55 -4.68 14.69
C TRP A 228 -2.70 -5.76 13.62
N ARG A 229 -1.62 -6.11 12.91
CA ARG A 229 -1.59 -7.22 11.95
C ARG A 229 -2.00 -8.52 12.64
N ARG A 230 -1.54 -8.75 13.87
CA ARG A 230 -1.98 -9.88 14.69
C ARG A 230 -3.47 -9.80 15.04
N ARG A 231 -3.97 -8.63 15.46
CA ARG A 231 -5.39 -8.43 15.82
C ARG A 231 -6.32 -8.64 14.63
N TYR A 232 -5.90 -8.24 13.43
CA TYR A 232 -6.63 -8.45 12.19
C TYR A 232 -6.42 -9.84 11.58
N GLY A 233 -5.69 -10.75 12.26
CA GLY A 233 -5.51 -12.14 11.82
C GLY A 233 -4.47 -12.33 10.71
N GLY A 234 -3.62 -11.33 10.43
CA GLY A 234 -2.55 -11.39 9.43
C GLY A 234 -1.23 -11.94 9.91
N ALA A 235 -1.11 -12.28 11.19
CA ALA A 235 0.11 -12.84 11.78
C ALA A 235 0.27 -14.32 11.38
N MET A 236 0.91 -14.53 10.22
CA MET A 236 1.23 -15.84 9.65
C MET A 236 2.39 -16.52 10.40
N ARG A 237 2.69 -17.78 10.07
CA ARG A 237 3.83 -18.54 10.63
C ARG A 237 4.97 -18.61 9.64
N GLN A 238 5.14 -19.74 8.95
CA GLN A 238 6.16 -19.95 7.92
C GLN A 238 5.81 -19.20 6.61
N ALA A 239 5.69 -17.88 6.71
CA ALA A 239 5.36 -17.00 5.59
C ALA A 239 6.53 -16.78 4.63
N GLY A 240 7.73 -17.27 4.96
CA GLY A 240 8.89 -17.27 4.07
C GLY A 240 8.60 -17.93 2.73
N VAL A 241 7.70 -18.92 2.70
CA VAL A 241 7.22 -19.55 1.46
C VAL A 241 6.64 -18.51 0.50
N ILE A 242 5.78 -17.59 0.96
CA ILE A 242 5.22 -16.56 0.09
C ILE A 242 6.19 -15.38 -0.11
N ALA A 243 7.01 -15.07 0.90
CA ALA A 243 7.98 -13.99 0.83
C ALA A 243 9.07 -14.24 -0.23
N ALA A 244 9.45 -15.50 -0.44
CA ALA A 244 10.41 -15.89 -1.47
C ALA A 244 9.97 -15.48 -2.89
N ALA A 245 8.68 -15.58 -3.20
CA ALA A 245 8.17 -15.12 -4.49
C ALA A 245 8.24 -13.59 -4.62
N GLY A 246 8.01 -12.86 -3.53
CA GLY A 246 8.19 -11.40 -3.47
C GLY A 246 9.63 -10.99 -3.76
N LEU A 247 10.62 -11.69 -3.17
CA LEU A 247 12.05 -11.43 -3.43
C LEU A 247 12.40 -11.60 -4.91
N VAL A 248 11.94 -12.67 -5.55
CA VAL A 248 12.14 -12.89 -6.99
C VAL A 248 11.45 -11.78 -7.81
N ALA A 249 10.28 -11.32 -7.37
CA ALA A 249 9.57 -10.25 -8.07
C ALA A 249 10.33 -8.91 -8.03
N LEU A 250 11.00 -8.60 -6.92
CA LEU A 250 11.75 -7.35 -6.73
C LEU A 250 13.12 -7.32 -7.43
N GLN A 251 13.56 -8.43 -8.03
CA GLN A 251 14.83 -8.55 -8.76
C GLN A 251 14.69 -8.37 -10.28
N ARG A 252 13.47 -8.12 -10.76
CA ARG A 252 13.13 -8.00 -12.18
C ARG A 252 12.81 -6.55 -12.53
#